data_AF-A0A4R7UEX2-F1
#
_entry.id   AF-A0A4R7UEX2-F1
#
_cell.length_a   1.000
_cell.length_b   1.000
_cell.length_c   1.000
_cell.angle_alpha   90.00
_cell.angle_beta   90.00
_cell.angle_gamma   90.00
#
_symmetry.space_group_name_H-M   'P 1'
#
loop_
_entity.id
_entity.type
_entity.pdbx_description
1 polymer ?
#
loop_
_entity_poly.entity_id
_entity_poly.type
_entity_poly.pdbx_seq_one_letter_code
_entity_poly.pdbx_strand_id
1 'polypeptide(L)'
;MKNVKNVKVNQMDNGFWLVPSFLKIFSPKSRNVALKHSFTLVDLIEKNDLQDLNIIFSFNGDTKFQHFNNLLKYRNYDFQLQLNQLSKLGEHDFFDWEVVENLIIRFNFKTIKTLYSGYTFFFTPKYFEYYYQKNKRNEEKLIVQWTKFGLEIISK
;
A
#
# COMPACT_ATOMS: atom_id res chain seq x y z
N MET A 1 3.76 0.41 -18.37
CA MET A 1 4.21 0.69 -16.98
C MET A 1 4.09 -0.58 -16.13
N LYS A 2 5.05 -0.85 -15.23
CA LYS A 2 5.18 -2.11 -14.47
C LYS A 2 3.84 -2.51 -13.84
N ASN A 3 3.40 -3.75 -14.10
CA ASN A 3 2.23 -4.38 -13.50
C ASN A 3 2.24 -4.18 -11.98
N VAL A 4 1.14 -3.65 -11.43
CA VAL A 4 0.92 -3.63 -9.99
C VAL A 4 0.84 -5.08 -9.51
N LYS A 5 1.69 -5.45 -8.54
CA LYS A 5 1.70 -6.80 -7.98
C LYS A 5 0.96 -6.81 -6.66
N ASN A 6 0.18 -7.86 -6.43
CA ASN A 6 -0.38 -8.15 -5.11
C ASN A 6 0.59 -9.07 -4.38
N VAL A 7 0.97 -8.68 -3.15
CA VAL A 7 1.91 -9.43 -2.32
C VAL A 7 1.30 -9.60 -0.94
N LYS A 8 1.14 -10.85 -0.51
CA LYS A 8 0.67 -11.14 0.85
C LYS A 8 1.87 -11.35 1.77
N VAL A 9 1.81 -10.74 2.96
CA VAL A 9 2.83 -10.85 3.99
C VAL A 9 2.13 -11.12 5.32
N ASN A 10 2.57 -12.12 6.07
CA ASN A 10 2.10 -12.31 7.44
C ASN A 10 3.13 -11.74 8.41
N GLN A 11 2.69 -10.93 9.36
CA GLN A 11 3.47 -10.56 10.54
C GLN A 11 3.20 -11.56 11.67
N MET A 12 4.27 -12.08 12.25
CA MET A 12 4.28 -12.95 13.43
C MET A 12 5.32 -12.43 14.44
N ASP A 13 5.35 -12.99 15.65
CA ASP A 13 6.27 -12.54 16.71
C ASP A 13 7.75 -12.59 16.30
N ASN A 14 8.10 -13.49 15.38
CA ASN A 14 9.46 -13.66 14.87
C ASN A 14 9.75 -12.89 13.57
N GLY A 15 8.85 -12.02 13.09
CA GLY A 15 9.06 -11.16 11.93
C GLY A 15 8.02 -11.32 10.83
N PHE A 16 8.46 -11.11 9.58
CA PHE A 16 7.64 -11.01 8.39
C PHE A 16 7.85 -12.19 7.45
N TRP A 17 6.75 -12.73 6.93
CA TRP A 17 6.73 -13.91 6.08
C TRP A 17 6.02 -13.60 4.77
N LEU A 18 6.75 -13.67 3.66
CA LEU A 18 6.17 -13.54 2.32
C LEU A 18 5.34 -14.78 1.97
N VAL A 19 4.05 -14.60 1.74
CA VAL A 19 3.14 -15.70 1.42
C VAL A 19 3.08 -15.90 -0.10
N PRO A 20 3.36 -17.11 -0.60
CA PRO A 20 3.22 -17.44 -2.01
C PRO A 20 1.77 -17.29 -2.49
N SER A 21 1.60 -16.89 -3.75
CA SER A 21 0.27 -16.95 -4.38
C SER A 21 -0.22 -18.40 -4.45
N PHE A 22 -1.49 -18.63 -4.12
CA PHE A 22 -2.12 -19.97 -4.13
C PHE A 22 -1.92 -20.71 -5.45
N LEU A 23 -1.90 -20.00 -6.59
CA LEU A 23 -1.67 -20.59 -7.91
C LEU A 23 -0.27 -21.20 -8.07
N LYS A 24 0.73 -20.75 -7.30
CA LYS A 24 2.10 -21.30 -7.31
C LYS A 24 2.25 -22.54 -6.44
N ILE A 25 1.38 -22.71 -5.43
CA ILE A 25 1.40 -23.83 -4.48
C ILE A 25 1.02 -25.14 -5.20
N PHE A 26 0.13 -25.08 -6.18
CA PHE A 26 -0.28 -26.24 -7.01
C PHE A 26 0.62 -26.50 -8.22
N SER A 27 1.72 -25.77 -8.40
CA SER A 27 2.64 -26.00 -9.51
C SER A 27 3.63 -27.14 -9.18
N PRO A 28 4.01 -28.01 -10.13
CA PRO A 28 4.95 -29.12 -9.89
C PRO A 28 6.36 -28.69 -9.44
N LYS A 29 6.68 -27.39 -9.55
CA LYS A 29 7.93 -26.77 -9.07
C LYS A 29 7.82 -26.23 -7.62
N SER A 30 6.82 -26.69 -6.86
CA SER A 30 6.49 -26.23 -5.50
C SER A 30 7.58 -26.44 -4.46
N ARG A 31 8.59 -27.27 -4.70
CA ARG A 31 9.75 -27.43 -3.80
C ARG A 31 10.54 -26.13 -3.57
N ASN A 32 10.40 -25.13 -4.45
CA ASN A 32 11.02 -23.80 -4.31
C ASN A 32 10.04 -22.70 -3.88
N VAL A 33 8.84 -23.07 -3.43
CA VAL A 33 7.89 -22.13 -2.82
C VAL A 33 8.32 -21.87 -1.38
N ALA A 34 9.53 -21.33 -1.23
CA ALA A 34 10.11 -20.98 0.05
C ALA A 34 9.34 -19.78 0.60
N LEU A 35 8.68 -19.99 1.75
CA LEU A 35 8.24 -18.91 2.62
C LEU A 35 9.48 -18.06 2.93
N LYS A 36 9.57 -16.87 2.34
CA LYS A 36 10.69 -15.96 2.55
C LYS A 36 10.46 -15.20 3.86
N HIS A 37 11.32 -15.42 4.84
CA HIS A 37 11.26 -14.80 6.16
C HIS A 37 12.26 -13.65 6.29
N SER A 38 11.92 -12.64 7.08
CA SER A 38 12.86 -11.63 7.58
C SER A 38 12.36 -11.02 8.88
N PHE A 39 13.28 -10.59 9.74
CA PHE A 39 12.93 -9.95 11.02
C PHE A 39 12.24 -8.59 10.83
N THR A 40 12.66 -7.83 9.81
CA THR A 40 12.06 -6.53 9.49
C THR A 40 11.37 -6.54 8.12
N LEU A 41 10.40 -5.64 7.95
CA LEU A 41 9.71 -5.46 6.67
C LEU A 41 10.65 -4.95 5.58
N VAL A 42 11.62 -4.11 5.95
CA VAL A 42 12.63 -3.58 5.03
C VAL A 42 13.52 -4.70 4.50
N ASP A 43 14.06 -5.54 5.37
CA ASP A 43 14.86 -6.70 4.97
C ASP A 43 14.05 -7.64 4.05
N LEU A 44 12.76 -7.82 4.33
CA LEU A 44 11.88 -8.61 3.48
C LEU A 44 11.77 -8.00 2.08
N ILE A 45 11.57 -6.69 1.99
CA ILE A 45 11.47 -5.98 0.70
C ILE A 45 12.78 -6.12 -0.07
N GLU A 46 13.91 -5.96 0.61
CA GLU A 46 15.22 -5.94 -0.04
C GLU A 46 15.70 -7.30 -0.50
N LYS A 47 15.60 -8.33 0.36
CA LYS A 47 15.97 -9.71 0.01
C LYS A 47 15.12 -10.33 -1.09
N ASN A 48 14.01 -9.69 -1.44
CA ASN A 48 13.04 -10.19 -2.43
C ASN A 48 12.91 -9.28 -3.65
N ASP A 49 13.83 -8.31 -3.80
CA ASP A 49 13.88 -7.39 -4.95
C ASP A 49 12.55 -6.66 -5.19
N LEU A 50 11.87 -6.28 -4.09
CA LEU A 50 10.57 -5.62 -4.14
C LEU A 50 10.68 -4.09 -4.18
N GLN A 51 11.88 -3.54 -3.95
CA GLN A 51 12.13 -2.10 -3.77
C GLN A 51 11.65 -1.29 -4.99
N ASP A 52 11.83 -1.78 -6.22
CA ASP A 52 11.50 -1.03 -7.44
C ASP A 52 10.15 -1.40 -8.06
N LEU A 53 9.30 -2.09 -7.30
CA LEU A 53 8.00 -2.58 -7.74
C LEU A 53 6.86 -1.74 -7.14
N ASN A 54 5.80 -1.56 -7.93
CA ASN A 54 4.54 -1.02 -7.41
C ASN A 54 3.71 -2.19 -6.87
N ILE A 55 3.51 -2.22 -5.56
CA ILE A 55 2.93 -3.38 -4.86
C ILE A 55 1.70 -2.95 -4.07
N ILE A 56 0.69 -3.80 -4.05
CA ILE A 56 -0.36 -3.81 -3.02
C ILE A 56 0.03 -4.88 -2.02
N PHE A 57 0.43 -4.47 -0.83
CA PHE A 57 0.68 -5.40 0.26
C PHE A 57 -0.63 -5.73 0.95
N SER A 58 -0.78 -7.00 1.31
CA SER A 58 -1.84 -7.50 2.18
C SER A 58 -1.20 -8.14 3.40
N PHE A 59 -1.33 -7.45 4.53
CA PHE A 59 -0.94 -7.92 5.86
C PHE A 59 -2.12 -8.59 6.57
N ASN A 60 -1.84 -9.34 7.64
CA ASN A 60 -2.85 -9.87 8.56
C ASN A 60 -3.38 -8.81 9.55
N GLY A 61 -3.61 -7.58 9.07
CA GLY A 61 -3.96 -6.40 9.86
C GLY A 61 -2.82 -5.38 9.95
N ASP A 62 -3.19 -4.13 10.26
CA ASP A 62 -2.26 -3.05 10.59
C ASP A 62 -2.95 -2.04 11.52
N THR A 63 -3.31 -2.51 12.72
CA THR A 63 -4.22 -1.78 13.63
C THR A 63 -3.65 -0.46 14.15
N LYS A 64 -2.33 -0.26 14.00
CA LYS A 64 -1.60 0.95 14.37
C LYS A 64 -0.98 1.67 13.18
N PHE A 65 -1.30 1.26 11.95
CA PHE A 65 -0.76 1.82 10.69
C PHE A 65 0.77 1.78 10.61
N GLN A 66 1.41 0.87 11.34
CA GLN A 66 2.87 0.76 11.40
C GLN A 66 3.44 0.27 10.08
N HIS A 67 2.80 -0.71 9.42
CA HIS A 67 3.27 -1.21 8.14
C HIS A 67 3.09 -0.16 7.05
N PHE A 68 1.91 0.47 7.01
CA PHE A 68 1.64 1.59 6.11
C PHE A 68 2.70 2.70 6.27
N ASN A 69 2.91 3.20 7.49
CA ASN A 69 3.87 4.27 7.76
C ASN A 69 5.31 3.86 7.43
N ASN A 70 5.72 2.63 7.75
CA ASN A 70 7.06 2.13 7.42
C ASN A 70 7.29 2.04 5.91
N LEU A 71 6.29 1.58 5.16
CA LEU A 71 6.35 1.49 3.70
C LEU A 71 6.42 2.88 3.05
N LEU A 72 5.64 3.83 3.54
CA LEU A 72 5.70 5.22 3.05
C LEU A 72 7.05 5.87 3.35
N LYS A 73 7.55 5.69 4.58
CA LYS A 73 8.89 6.16 4.97
C LYS A 73 9.97 5.55 4.08
N TYR A 74 9.89 4.25 3.78
CA TYR A 74 10.82 3.59 2.86
C TYR A 74 10.76 4.18 1.44
N ARG A 75 9.60 4.68 1.01
CA ARG A 75 9.41 5.39 -0.26
C ARG A 75 9.77 6.88 -0.19
N ASN A 76 10.30 7.36 0.93
CA ASN A 76 10.63 8.76 1.18
C ASN A 76 9.40 9.70 1.10
N TYR A 77 8.23 9.21 1.50
CA TYR A 77 7.07 10.09 1.71
C TYR A 77 7.11 10.66 3.13
N ASP A 78 6.93 11.97 3.24
CA ASP A 78 6.81 12.68 4.52
C ASP A 78 5.36 12.68 5.05
N PHE A 79 4.68 11.55 4.89
CA PHE A 79 3.30 11.37 5.34
C PHE A 79 3.21 10.21 6.30
N GLN A 80 2.48 10.42 7.40
CA GLN A 80 2.25 9.41 8.42
C GLN A 80 0.82 9.49 8.95
N LEU A 81 0.19 8.33 9.11
CA LEU A 81 -1.07 8.20 9.82
C LEU A 81 -0.81 8.03 11.31
N GLN A 82 -1.43 8.89 12.11
CA GLN A 82 -1.40 8.80 13.57
C GLN A 82 -2.78 8.44 14.11
N LEU A 83 -2.86 7.44 15.00
CA LEU A 83 -4.12 7.01 15.62
C LEU A 83 -4.88 8.15 16.29
N ASN A 84 -4.16 9.09 16.90
CA ASN A 84 -4.75 10.25 17.59
C ASN A 84 -5.45 11.23 16.64
N GLN A 85 -5.03 11.29 15.37
CA GLN A 85 -5.72 12.06 14.34
C GLN A 85 -6.99 11.33 13.90
N LEU A 86 -6.92 10.01 13.79
CA LEU A 86 -8.03 9.17 13.34
C LEU A 86 -9.14 9.05 14.38
N SER A 87 -8.82 9.03 15.68
CA SER A 87 -9.82 8.97 16.76
C SER A 87 -10.75 10.19 16.81
N LYS A 88 -10.39 11.27 16.09
CA LYS A 88 -11.16 12.51 16.00
C LYS A 88 -12.02 12.59 14.73
N LEU A 89 -11.84 11.67 13.78
CA LEU A 89 -12.60 11.63 12.54
C LEU A 89 -13.94 10.93 12.77
N GLY A 90 -15.04 11.63 12.47
CA GLY A 90 -16.34 11.02 12.30
C GLY A 90 -16.42 10.17 11.03
N GLU A 91 -17.52 9.44 10.87
CA GLU A 91 -17.72 8.52 9.74
C GLU A 91 -17.75 9.22 8.37
N HIS A 92 -18.16 10.49 8.34
CA HIS A 92 -18.22 11.32 7.13
C HIS A 92 -16.99 12.22 6.93
N ASP A 93 -16.07 12.22 7.89
CA ASP A 93 -14.88 13.05 7.81
C ASP A 93 -13.81 12.39 6.93
N PHE A 94 -12.93 13.23 6.42
CA PHE A 94 -11.76 12.82 5.66
C PHE A 94 -10.63 13.82 5.86
N PHE A 95 -9.42 13.39 5.53
CA PHE A 95 -8.31 14.29 5.29
C PHE A 95 -7.65 13.93 3.96
N ASP A 96 -7.00 14.92 3.38
CA ASP A 96 -6.42 14.84 2.05
C ASP A 96 -4.90 14.89 2.17
N TRP A 97 -4.22 14.02 1.43
CA TRP A 97 -2.77 14.05 1.28
C TRP A 97 -2.42 14.18 -0.20
N GLU A 98 -1.75 15.28 -0.55
CA GLU A 98 -1.18 15.46 -1.87
C GLU A 98 0.09 14.60 -2.00
N VAL A 99 -0.03 13.44 -2.65
CA VAL A 99 1.05 12.44 -2.75
C VAL A 99 2.09 12.83 -3.79
N VAL A 100 1.64 13.48 -4.86
CA VAL A 100 2.42 14.19 -5.88
C VAL A 100 1.59 15.38 -6.34
N GLU A 101 2.20 16.34 -7.02
CA GLU A 101 1.53 17.54 -7.51
C GLU A 101 0.22 17.19 -8.24
N ASN A 102 -0.88 17.82 -7.81
CA ASN A 102 -2.23 17.65 -8.36
C ASN A 102 -2.84 16.24 -8.21
N LEU A 103 -2.24 15.33 -7.42
CA LEU A 103 -2.87 14.06 -7.06
C LEU A 103 -3.05 13.96 -5.54
N ILE A 104 -4.31 13.98 -5.13
CA ILE A 104 -4.70 13.89 -3.72
C ILE A 104 -5.24 12.50 -3.42
N ILE A 105 -4.68 11.84 -2.42
CA ILE A 105 -5.28 10.67 -1.79
C ILE A 105 -6.15 11.17 -0.64
N ARG A 106 -7.46 10.96 -0.76
CA ARG A 106 -8.45 11.22 0.29
C ARG A 106 -8.59 10.01 1.20
N PHE A 107 -8.33 10.21 2.47
CA PHE A 107 -8.46 9.19 3.51
C PHE A 107 -9.79 9.37 4.25
N ASN A 108 -10.83 8.75 3.71
CA ASN A 108 -12.13 8.60 4.36
C ASN A 108 -12.19 7.33 5.22
N PHE A 109 -13.29 7.12 5.93
CA PHE A 109 -13.51 5.92 6.76
C PHE A 109 -13.24 4.59 6.03
N LYS A 110 -13.64 4.47 4.74
CA LYS A 110 -13.40 3.27 3.92
C LYS A 110 -11.92 3.02 3.67
N THR A 111 -11.17 4.08 3.36
CA THR A 111 -9.72 4.02 3.17
C THR A 111 -9.02 3.61 4.47
N ILE A 112 -9.39 4.24 5.59
CA ILE A 112 -8.83 3.91 6.91
C ILE A 112 -9.12 2.45 7.29
N LYS A 113 -10.35 1.98 7.10
CA LYS A 113 -10.71 0.58 7.35
C LYS A 113 -9.91 -0.40 6.48
N THR A 114 -9.67 -0.04 5.22
CA THR A 114 -8.85 -0.83 4.30
C THR A 114 -7.40 -0.95 4.80
N LEU A 115 -6.80 0.18 5.18
CA LEU A 115 -5.44 0.21 5.74
C LEU A 115 -5.37 -0.57 7.06
N TYR A 116 -6.33 -0.37 7.97
CA TYR A 116 -6.44 -1.07 9.25
C TYR A 116 -6.51 -2.59 9.08
N SER A 117 -7.19 -3.06 8.02
CA SER A 117 -7.26 -4.49 7.67
C SER A 117 -5.97 -5.03 7.01
N GLY A 118 -4.95 -4.19 6.83
CA GLY A 118 -3.63 -4.57 6.33
C GLY A 118 -3.42 -4.40 4.83
N TYR A 119 -4.36 -3.79 4.09
CA TYR A 119 -4.18 -3.56 2.65
C TYR A 119 -3.57 -2.19 2.40
N THR A 120 -2.31 -2.15 1.97
CA THR A 120 -1.56 -0.90 1.78
C THR A 120 -0.87 -0.86 0.44
N PHE A 121 -0.81 0.32 -0.16
CA PHE A 121 0.01 0.55 -1.33
C PHE A 121 1.49 0.69 -0.94
N PHE A 122 2.34 0.29 -1.88
CA PHE A 122 3.77 0.55 -1.89
C PHE A 122 4.14 0.93 -3.32
N PHE A 123 3.82 2.17 -3.67
CA PHE A 123 3.98 2.72 -5.00
C PHE A 123 5.10 3.76 -5.03
N THR A 124 5.73 3.89 -6.19
CA THR A 124 6.74 4.91 -6.45
C THR A 124 6.09 6.26 -6.76
N PRO A 125 6.78 7.41 -6.54
CA PRO A 125 6.30 8.70 -7.01
C PRO A 125 5.98 8.69 -8.52
N LYS A 126 6.83 8.06 -9.33
CA LYS A 126 6.63 7.86 -10.77
C LYS A 126 5.31 7.14 -11.11
N TYR A 127 4.85 6.22 -10.27
CA TYR A 127 3.55 5.57 -10.46
C TYR A 127 2.41 6.57 -10.29
N PHE A 128 2.47 7.39 -9.25
CA PHE A 128 1.46 8.41 -8.97
C PHE A 128 1.44 9.50 -10.04
N GLU A 129 2.61 9.98 -10.47
CA GLU A 129 2.74 10.92 -11.60
C GLU A 129 2.08 10.35 -12.86
N TYR A 130 2.40 9.10 -13.23
CA TYR A 130 1.76 8.45 -14.37
C TYR A 130 0.25 8.27 -14.17
N TYR A 131 -0.19 7.87 -12.97
CA TYR A 131 -1.62 7.69 -12.67
C TYR A 131 -2.37 9.01 -12.87
N TYR A 132 -1.80 10.12 -12.40
CA TYR A 132 -2.32 11.46 -12.64
C TYR A 132 -2.37 11.78 -14.14
N GLN A 133 -1.25 11.69 -14.85
CA GLN A 133 -1.19 12.02 -16.30
C GLN A 133 -2.17 11.20 -17.14
N LYS A 134 -2.39 9.93 -16.77
CA LYS A 134 -3.32 9.04 -17.47
C LYS A 134 -4.80 9.41 -17.25
N ASN A 135 -5.14 9.95 -16.09
CA ASN A 135 -6.53 10.12 -15.66
C ASN A 135 -6.99 11.58 -15.59
N LYS A 136 -6.06 12.55 -15.65
CA LYS A 136 -6.39 13.97 -15.69
C LYS A 136 -7.19 14.29 -16.95
N ARG A 137 -8.23 15.10 -16.81
CA ARG A 137 -9.01 15.64 -17.94
C ARG A 137 -8.50 17.04 -18.34
N ASN A 138 -8.01 17.82 -17.37
CA ASN A 138 -7.38 19.14 -17.50
C ASN A 138 -6.20 19.24 -16.49
N GLU A 139 -5.60 20.44 -16.31
CA GLU A 139 -4.61 20.72 -15.24
C GLU A 139 -5.24 20.82 -13.82
N GLU A 140 -6.35 20.11 -13.61
CA GLU A 140 -7.09 20.10 -12.35
C GLU A 140 -6.51 19.07 -11.37
N LYS A 141 -6.82 19.27 -10.09
CA LYS A 141 -6.50 18.32 -9.03
C LYS A 141 -7.33 17.06 -9.18
N LEU A 142 -6.67 15.91 -9.21
CA LEU A 142 -7.30 14.60 -9.21
C LEU A 142 -7.40 14.09 -7.77
N ILE A 143 -8.62 13.79 -7.31
CA ILE A 143 -8.85 13.21 -5.99
C ILE A 143 -9.19 11.73 -6.13
N VAL A 144 -8.40 10.89 -5.45
CA VAL A 144 -8.55 9.44 -5.41
C VAL A 144 -8.74 8.97 -3.98
N GLN A 145 -9.38 7.81 -3.81
CA GLN A 145 -9.40 7.08 -2.55
C GLN A 145 -8.63 5.76 -2.70
N TRP A 146 -8.10 5.26 -1.59
CA TRP A 146 -7.44 3.97 -1.58
C TRP A 146 -8.43 2.84 -1.23
N THR A 147 -8.38 1.76 -2.00
CA THR A 147 -9.20 0.56 -1.81
C THR A 147 -8.31 -0.68 -1.80
N LYS A 148 -8.87 -1.82 -1.39
CA LYS A 148 -8.17 -3.11 -1.45
C LYS A 148 -7.73 -3.52 -2.87
N PHE A 149 -8.27 -2.89 -3.90
CA PHE A 149 -7.97 -3.18 -5.31
C PHE A 149 -7.06 -2.13 -5.96
N GLY A 150 -6.76 -1.04 -5.28
CA GLY A 150 -6.00 0.07 -5.86
C GLY A 150 -6.64 1.44 -5.61
N LEU A 151 -6.18 2.42 -6.38
CA LEU A 151 -6.70 3.79 -6.39
C LEU A 151 -8.00 3.87 -7.21
N GLU A 152 -9.02 4.48 -6.61
CA GLU A 152 -10.31 4.75 -7.24
C GLU A 152 -10.53 6.27 -7.30
N ILE A 153 -10.90 6.79 -8.47
CA ILE A 153 -11.17 8.22 -8.66
C ILE A 153 -12.52 8.56 -8.05
N ILE A 154 -12.57 9.58 -7.19
CA ILE A 154 -13.80 10.00 -6.50
C ILE A 154 -14.33 11.36 -6.96
N SER A 155 -13.47 12.23 -7.49
CA SER A 155 -13.90 13.40 -8.25
C SER A 155 -12.98 13.61 -9.45
N LYS A 156 -13.56 14.17 -10.50
CA LYS A 156 -12.85 14.66 -11.68
C LYS A 156 -13.06 16.15 -11.77
#